data_AF-A0A357G1V1-F1
#
_entry.id   AF-A0A357G1V1-F1
#
_cell.length_a   1.000
_cell.length_b   1.000
_cell.length_c   1.000
_cell.angle_alpha   90.00
_cell.angle_beta   90.00
_cell.angle_gamma   90.00
#
_symmetry.space_group_name_H-M   'P 1'
#
loop_
_entity.id
_entity.type
_entity.pdbx_description
1 polymer ?
#
loop_
_entity_poly.entity_id
_entity_poly.type
_entity_poly.pdbx_seq_one_letter_code
_entity_poly.pdbx_strand_id
1 'polypeptide(L)'
;MGKPTYKITGASAAAKPRNQRPAVEGFLLLLRELQKIDPEFPLQYAVCLCEIAMDEGLSLTRLAQKTGMALSTVSRIVGALSRDRQKGKPYGLVRVVVSAAERRRRELYLTVRGKAVIDSIADLSAR
;
A
#
# COMPACT_ATOMS: atom_id res chain seq x y z
N MET A 1 -46.41 36.63 41.09
CA MET A 1 -44.94 36.61 41.26
C MET A 1 -44.38 35.49 40.38
N GLY A 2 -43.85 35.84 39.20
CA GLY A 2 -43.47 34.89 38.15
C GLY A 2 -42.09 34.27 38.39
N LYS A 3 -41.96 32.97 38.16
CA LYS A 3 -40.66 32.28 38.11
C LYS A 3 -40.03 32.51 36.72
N PRO A 4 -38.75 32.85 36.60
CA PRO A 4 -38.09 32.97 35.30
C PRO A 4 -37.83 31.57 34.72
N THR A 5 -38.37 31.29 33.54
CA THR A 5 -38.02 30.14 32.72
C THR A 5 -36.76 30.45 31.93
N TYR A 6 -35.64 29.82 32.30
CA TYR A 6 -34.42 29.86 31.49
C TYR A 6 -34.60 29.00 30.24
N LYS A 7 -34.64 29.64 29.07
CA LYS A 7 -34.53 28.95 27.78
C LYS A 7 -33.07 28.56 27.56
N ILE A 8 -32.78 27.27 27.58
CA ILE A 8 -31.50 26.72 27.14
C ILE A 8 -31.56 26.64 25.62
N THR A 9 -31.21 27.72 24.94
CA THR A 9 -30.86 27.65 23.51
C THR A 9 -29.54 26.92 23.40
N GLY A 10 -29.61 25.62 23.12
CA GLY A 10 -28.47 24.82 22.73
C GLY A 10 -27.84 25.43 21.48
N ALA A 11 -26.72 26.11 21.65
CA ALA A 11 -25.83 26.46 20.56
C ALA A 11 -25.35 25.14 19.94
N SER A 12 -25.95 24.77 18.80
CA SER A 12 -25.42 23.75 17.92
C SER A 12 -24.02 24.22 17.51
N ALA A 13 -23.00 23.60 18.09
CA ALA A 13 -21.61 23.81 17.70
C ALA A 13 -21.49 23.40 16.24
N ALA A 14 -21.55 24.38 15.35
CA ALA A 14 -21.28 24.21 13.94
C ALA A 14 -19.90 23.55 13.80
N ALA A 15 -19.90 22.25 13.48
CA ALA A 15 -18.69 21.53 13.15
C ALA A 15 -17.98 22.33 12.05
N LYS A 16 -16.79 22.83 12.36
CA LYS A 16 -15.93 23.61 11.47
C LYS A 16 -15.94 22.93 10.08
N PRO A 17 -16.16 23.68 8.98
CA PRO A 17 -16.25 23.06 7.66
C PRO A 17 -14.98 22.25 7.42
N ARG A 18 -15.15 20.94 7.23
CA ARG A 18 -14.08 20.01 6.92
C ARG A 18 -13.40 20.58 5.67
N ASN A 19 -12.11 20.92 5.75
CA ASN A 19 -11.36 21.41 4.59
C ASN A 19 -11.46 20.33 3.49
N GLN A 20 -12.28 20.57 2.47
CA GLN A 20 -12.51 19.65 1.37
C GLN A 20 -11.26 19.63 0.50
N ARG A 21 -10.37 18.67 0.75
CA ARG A 21 -9.16 18.46 -0.03
C ARG A 21 -9.28 17.07 -0.68
N PRO A 22 -10.03 16.94 -1.79
CA PRO A 22 -10.34 15.63 -2.38
C PRO A 22 -9.08 14.82 -2.69
N ALA A 23 -8.01 15.47 -3.16
CA ALA A 23 -6.72 14.80 -3.38
C ALA A 23 -6.10 14.21 -2.09
N VAL A 24 -6.25 14.90 -0.94
CA VAL A 24 -5.76 14.40 0.36
C VAL A 24 -6.65 13.27 0.87
N GLU A 25 -7.96 13.35 0.64
CA GLU A 25 -8.90 12.28 0.96
C GLU A 25 -8.61 11.01 0.15
N GLY A 26 -8.39 11.14 -1.17
CA GLY A 26 -8.00 10.03 -2.03
C GLY A 26 -6.66 9.41 -1.63
N PHE A 27 -5.66 10.24 -1.33
CA PHE A 27 -4.37 9.76 -0.82
C PHE A 27 -4.52 9.02 0.51
N LEU A 28 -5.34 9.53 1.44
CA LEU A 28 -5.61 8.86 2.70
C LEU A 28 -6.29 7.49 2.48
N LEU A 29 -7.25 7.40 1.55
CA LEU A 29 -7.89 6.12 1.21
C LEU A 29 -6.88 5.10 0.68
N LEU A 30 -5.95 5.52 -0.18
CA LEU A 30 -4.86 4.66 -0.65
C LEU A 30 -3.99 4.17 0.51
N LEU A 31 -3.60 5.06 1.43
CA LEU A 31 -2.84 4.67 2.62
C LEU A 31 -3.61 3.69 3.51
N ARG A 32 -4.94 3.87 3.66
CA ARG A 32 -5.79 2.94 4.39
C ARG A 32 -5.88 1.58 3.70
N GLU A 33 -5.86 1.55 2.38
CA GLU A 33 -5.85 0.30 1.62
C GLU A 33 -4.56 -0.51 1.89
N LEU A 34 -3.41 0.17 1.89
CA LEU A 34 -2.13 -0.45 2.26
C LEU A 34 -2.16 -1.00 3.70
N GLN A 35 -2.81 -0.29 4.63
CA GLN A 35 -2.95 -0.73 6.03
C GLN A 35 -3.83 -1.97 6.21
N LYS A 36 -4.67 -2.33 5.23
CA LYS A 36 -5.41 -3.61 5.26
C LYS A 36 -4.50 -4.82 5.06
N ILE A 37 -3.33 -4.64 4.44
CA ILE A 37 -2.31 -5.68 4.32
C ILE A 37 -1.70 -5.95 5.69
N ASP A 38 -1.29 -4.88 6.37
CA ASP A 38 -0.65 -4.83 7.68
C ASP A 38 -0.77 -3.40 8.23
N PRO A 39 -1.21 -3.17 9.49
CA PRO A 39 -1.32 -1.83 10.06
C PRO A 39 -0.02 -1.01 9.99
N GLU A 40 1.13 -1.69 10.00
CA GLU A 40 2.48 -1.11 9.92
C GLU A 40 3.15 -1.43 8.57
N PHE A 41 2.37 -1.60 7.50
CA PHE A 41 2.91 -1.92 6.17
C PHE A 41 3.95 -0.88 5.71
N PRO A 42 5.23 -1.26 5.52
CA PRO A 42 6.27 -0.27 5.24
C PRO A 42 6.09 0.39 3.87
N LEU A 43 6.28 1.71 3.79
CA LEU A 43 6.12 2.45 2.54
C LEU A 43 7.03 1.92 1.41
N GLN A 44 8.27 1.54 1.74
CA GLN A 44 9.21 0.98 0.77
C GLN A 44 8.72 -0.36 0.18
N TYR A 45 7.91 -1.11 0.93
CA TYR A 45 7.34 -2.37 0.46
C TYR A 45 6.22 -2.07 -0.55
N ALA A 46 5.40 -1.05 -0.27
CA ALA A 46 4.39 -0.55 -1.20
C ALA A 46 5.04 -0.08 -2.52
N VAL A 47 6.13 0.70 -2.44
CA VAL A 47 6.87 1.15 -3.63
C VAL A 47 7.36 -0.04 -4.46
N CYS A 48 8.00 -1.04 -3.83
CA CYS A 48 8.45 -2.23 -4.55
C CYS A 48 7.28 -3.01 -5.17
N LEU A 49 6.17 -3.14 -4.46
CA LEU A 49 4.98 -3.85 -4.94
C LEU A 49 4.38 -3.15 -6.18
N CYS A 50 4.24 -1.82 -6.14
CA CYS A 50 3.74 -1.04 -7.27
C CYS A 50 4.69 -1.11 -8.48
N GLU A 51 6.00 -1.02 -8.29
CA GLU A 51 6.98 -1.17 -9.38
C GLU A 51 6.93 -2.55 -10.03
N ILE A 52 6.72 -3.62 -9.25
CA ILE A 52 6.52 -4.97 -9.77
C ILE A 52 5.21 -5.06 -10.55
N ALA A 53 4.14 -4.44 -10.06
CA ALA A 53 2.85 -4.42 -10.73
C ALA A 53 2.89 -3.72 -12.09
N MET A 54 3.68 -2.64 -12.20
CA MET A 54 3.86 -1.87 -13.43
C MET A 54 4.73 -2.58 -14.48
N ASP A 55 5.55 -3.56 -14.09
CA ASP A 55 6.56 -4.20 -14.95
C ASP A 55 6.82 -5.67 -14.54
N GLU A 56 5.79 -6.53 -14.59
CA GLU A 56 5.95 -7.95 -14.24
C GLU A 56 7.02 -8.63 -15.11
N GLY A 57 7.83 -9.51 -14.50
CA GLY A 57 8.95 -10.19 -15.15
C GLY A 57 10.30 -9.50 -14.95
N LEU A 58 10.35 -8.35 -14.27
CA LEU A 58 11.61 -7.70 -13.95
C LEU A 58 12.47 -8.50 -12.94
N SER A 59 13.78 -8.25 -12.95
CA SER A 59 14.72 -8.84 -12.00
C SER A 59 14.89 -7.99 -10.73
N LEU A 60 15.47 -8.56 -9.67
CA LEU A 60 15.83 -7.80 -8.45
C LEU A 60 16.74 -6.61 -8.74
N THR A 61 17.73 -6.77 -9.63
CA THR A 61 18.64 -5.69 -10.03
C THR A 61 17.88 -4.56 -10.71
N ARG A 62 16.93 -4.88 -11.59
CA ARG A 62 16.13 -3.86 -12.25
C ARG A 62 15.21 -3.15 -11.27
N LEU A 63 14.66 -3.88 -10.29
CA LEU A 63 13.82 -3.31 -9.25
C LEU A 63 14.60 -2.35 -8.34
N ALA A 64 15.84 -2.72 -7.99
CA ALA A 64 16.75 -1.85 -7.25
C ALA A 64 17.07 -0.55 -8.01
N GLN A 65 17.29 -0.64 -9.32
CA GLN A 65 17.49 0.54 -10.16
C GLN A 65 16.26 1.45 -10.19
N LYS A 66 15.05 0.88 -10.37
CA LYS A 66 13.81 1.68 -10.44
C LYS A 66 13.47 2.34 -9.11
N THR A 67 13.65 1.64 -8.00
CA THR A 67 13.32 2.15 -6.66
C THR A 67 14.42 3.03 -6.06
N GLY A 68 15.61 3.09 -6.66
CA GLY A 68 16.77 3.79 -6.11
C GLY A 68 17.32 3.17 -4.82
N MET A 69 16.95 1.91 -4.52
CA MET A 69 17.34 1.22 -3.29
C MET A 69 18.52 0.27 -3.53
N ALA A 70 19.31 0.00 -2.49
CA ALA A 70 20.35 -1.02 -2.55
C ALA A 70 19.75 -2.41 -2.85
N LEU A 71 20.43 -3.22 -3.68
CA LEU A 71 19.98 -4.57 -4.05
C LEU A 71 19.72 -5.46 -2.84
N SER A 72 20.54 -5.36 -1.80
CA SER A 72 20.36 -6.11 -0.55
C SER A 72 19.06 -5.73 0.17
N THR A 73 18.67 -4.46 0.13
CA THR A 73 17.40 -3.97 0.67
C THR A 73 16.23 -4.48 -0.14
N VAL A 74 16.26 -4.35 -1.46
CA VAL A 74 15.22 -4.89 -2.35
C VAL A 74 15.05 -6.39 -2.18
N SER A 75 16.15 -7.14 -2.08
CA SER A 75 16.09 -8.59 -1.85
C SER A 75 15.37 -8.95 -0.55
N ARG A 76 15.59 -8.20 0.54
CA ARG A 76 14.87 -8.44 1.82
C ARG A 76 13.38 -8.10 1.69
N ILE A 77 13.06 -6.99 1.03
CA ILE A 77 11.68 -6.55 0.79
C ILE A 77 10.92 -7.60 -0.04
N VAL A 78 11.50 -8.05 -1.15
CA VAL A 78 10.90 -9.07 -2.02
C VAL A 78 10.77 -10.41 -1.29
N GLY A 79 11.73 -10.79 -0.44
CA GLY A 79 11.58 -11.93 0.47
C GLY A 79 10.30 -11.82 1.29
N ALA A 80 10.14 -10.72 2.03
CA ALA A 80 8.99 -10.49 2.89
C ALA A 80 7.65 -10.38 2.14
N LEU A 81 7.66 -9.77 0.94
CA LEU A 81 6.50 -9.70 0.05
C LEU A 81 6.14 -11.06 -0.56
N SER A 82 7.09 -11.99 -0.65
CA SER A 82 6.90 -13.30 -1.24
C SER A 82 6.56 -14.37 -0.20
N ARG A 83 7.39 -15.41 -0.04
CA ARG A 83 7.15 -16.55 0.86
C ARG A 83 8.05 -16.54 2.11
N ASP A 84 9.09 -15.70 2.16
CA ASP A 84 10.11 -15.77 3.22
C ASP A 84 10.22 -14.45 3.99
N ARG A 85 9.69 -14.41 5.23
CA ARG A 85 9.92 -13.30 6.17
C ARG A 85 10.70 -13.82 7.38
N GLN A 86 11.79 -13.14 7.77
CA GLN A 86 12.60 -13.53 8.94
C GLN A 86 11.83 -13.46 10.28
N LYS A 87 10.77 -12.64 10.38
CA LYS A 87 9.83 -12.60 11.52
C LYS A 87 8.41 -12.33 11.02
N GLY A 88 7.43 -13.11 11.48
CA GLY A 88 6.02 -12.97 11.13
C GLY A 88 5.62 -13.73 9.85
N LYS A 89 4.35 -13.63 9.47
CA LYS A 89 3.82 -14.29 8.27
C LYS A 89 4.23 -13.50 7.03
N PRO A 90 4.74 -14.16 5.97
CA PRO A 90 5.04 -13.49 4.71
C PRO A 90 3.76 -12.94 4.07
N TYR A 91 3.86 -11.83 3.33
CA TYR A 91 2.67 -11.18 2.76
C TYR A 91 2.06 -11.98 1.61
N GLY A 92 2.83 -12.78 0.88
CA GLY A 92 2.33 -13.61 -0.21
C GLY A 92 1.75 -12.81 -1.37
N LEU A 93 2.24 -11.59 -1.60
CA LEU A 93 1.81 -10.68 -2.67
C LEU A 93 2.64 -10.85 -3.94
N VAL A 94 3.88 -11.32 -3.81
CA VAL A 94 4.82 -11.51 -4.92
C VAL A 94 5.24 -12.97 -5.02
N ARG A 95 5.47 -13.47 -6.23
CA ARG A 95 6.15 -14.74 -6.51
C ARG A 95 7.43 -14.49 -7.29
N VAL A 96 8.45 -15.29 -6.99
CA VAL A 96 9.73 -15.28 -7.68
C VAL A 96 9.83 -16.54 -8.52
N VAL A 97 10.07 -16.39 -9.83
CA VAL A 97 10.17 -17.50 -10.78
C VAL A 97 11.56 -17.51 -11.40
N VAL A 98 12.10 -18.71 -11.62
CA VAL A 98 13.33 -18.88 -12.39
C VAL A 98 12.99 -18.76 -13.87
N SER A 99 13.64 -17.84 -14.57
CA SER A 99 13.40 -17.60 -15.99
C SER A 99 13.65 -18.87 -16.80
N ALA A 100 12.73 -19.19 -17.71
CA ALA A 100 12.85 -20.35 -18.59
C ALA A 100 13.97 -20.19 -19.62
N ALA A 101 14.21 -18.95 -20.08
CA ALA A 101 15.25 -18.61 -21.04
C ALA A 101 16.64 -18.58 -20.38
N GLU A 102 16.72 -18.17 -19.11
CA GLU A 102 17.98 -18.08 -18.38
C GLU A 102 17.82 -18.57 -16.93
N ARG A 103 18.24 -19.80 -16.66
CA ARG A 103 18.08 -20.46 -15.34
C ARG A 103 18.70 -19.70 -14.16
N ARG A 104 19.62 -18.76 -14.41
CA ARG A 104 20.24 -17.92 -13.36
C ARG A 104 19.44 -16.66 -13.05
N ARG A 105 18.49 -16.29 -13.92
CA ARG A 105 17.68 -15.08 -13.77
C ARG A 105 16.42 -15.40 -12.97
N ARG A 106 16.16 -14.60 -11.93
CA ARG A 106 14.92 -14.62 -11.17
C ARG A 106 14.05 -13.45 -11.58
N GLU A 107 12.80 -13.74 -11.86
CA GLU A 107 11.78 -12.80 -12.35
C GLU A 107 10.66 -12.66 -11.32
N LEU A 108 10.19 -11.43 -11.14
CA LEU A 108 9.22 -11.06 -10.13
C LEU A 108 7.83 -10.88 -10.75
N TYR A 109 6.82 -11.47 -10.11
CA TYR A 109 5.43 -11.39 -10.57
C TYR A 109 4.50 -11.23 -9.36
N LEU A 110 3.30 -10.69 -9.57
CA LEU A 110 2.28 -10.71 -8.53
C LEU A 110 1.70 -12.13 -8.37
N THR A 111 1.28 -12.43 -7.15
CA THR A 111 0.36 -13.55 -6.87
C THR A 111 -1.08 -13.12 -7.16
N VAL A 112 -2.02 -14.06 -7.13
CA VAL A 112 -3.46 -13.73 -7.22
C VAL A 112 -3.86 -12.72 -6.13
N ARG A 113 -3.36 -12.91 -4.90
CA ARG A 113 -3.57 -11.97 -3.79
C ARG A 113 -2.93 -10.61 -4.07
N GLY A 114 -1.70 -10.59 -4.62
CA GLY A 114 -1.01 -9.35 -4.98
C GLY A 114 -1.76 -8.54 -6.03
N LYS A 115 -2.31 -9.21 -7.06
CA LYS A 115 -3.13 -8.58 -8.09
C LYS A 115 -4.38 -7.94 -7.48
N ALA A 116 -5.12 -8.68 -6.67
CA ALA A 116 -6.32 -8.16 -6.00
C ALA A 116 -6.03 -6.91 -5.13
N VAL A 117 -4.87 -6.86 -4.47
CA VAL A 117 -4.46 -5.66 -3.70
C VAL A 117 -4.17 -4.48 -4.61
N ILE A 118 -3.43 -4.69 -5.71
CA ILE A 118 -3.13 -3.64 -6.68
C ILE A 118 -4.39 -3.12 -7.36
N ASP A 119 -5.31 -4.01 -7.73
CA ASP A 119 -6.59 -3.65 -8.35
C ASP A 119 -7.41 -2.76 -7.39
N SER A 120 -7.47 -3.12 -6.10
CA SER A 120 -8.12 -2.30 -5.07
C SER A 120 -7.49 -0.90 -4.95
N ILE A 121 -6.16 -0.80 -5.04
CA ILE A 121 -5.45 0.49 -5.01
C ILE A 121 -5.72 1.32 -6.28
N ALA A 122 -5.73 0.68 -7.45
CA ALA A 122 -5.98 1.33 -8.73
C ALA A 122 -7.41 1.89 -8.82
N ASP A 123 -8.40 1.14 -8.32
CA ASP A 123 -9.80 1.57 -8.26
C ASP A 123 -10.03 2.79 -7.35
N LEU A 124 -9.13 3.03 -6.39
CA LEU A 124 -9.18 4.19 -5.51
C LEU A 124 -8.50 5.42 -6.10
N SER A 125 -7.45 5.23 -6.90
CA SER A 125 -6.71 6.35 -7.52
C SER A 125 -7.36 6.89 -8.79
N ALA A 126 -8.26 6.12 -9.41
CA ALA A 126 -9.01 6.53 -10.60
C ALA A 126 -10.31 7.33 -10.30
N ARG A 127 -10.58 7.66 -9.03
CA ARG A 127 -11.75 8.41 -8.57
C ARG A 127 -11.41 9.86 -8.25
#